data_AF-A0A1Y0HQ07-F1
#
_entry.id   AF-A0A1Y0HQ07-F1
#
_cell.length_a   1.000
_cell.length_b   1.000
_cell.length_c   1.000
_cell.angle_alpha   90.00
_cell.angle_beta   90.00
_cell.angle_gamma   90.00
#
_symmetry.space_group_name_H-M   'P 1'
#
loop_
_entity.id
_entity.type
_entity.pdbx_description
1 polymer ?
#
loop_
_entity_poly.entity_id
_entity_poly.type
_entity_poly.pdbx_seq_one_letter_code
_entity_poly.pdbx_strand_id
1 'polypeptide(L)'
;MSRSTRWIVVSVVLALVVVLLAPFVYSEVREGRTPPPLGLQSPGESTASAAPAVPGPFDVDGEWVVGPGSEAGFRADVLDVPADEAVLLGVTPDVTGTFRVRSGSLQTATVTVETTTLRTGSSVADRQLQQALETDLYPTTLFSLTTPLDVSELATTTSPVRLEASGALTIRDETEAVTVALEAQRSGDGVLATGAIGVRFSDFGIAVPPVAPVQVRDEGTVEVRLQLVRPATP
;
A
#
# COMPACT_ATOMS: atom_id res chain seq x y z
N MET A 1 15.94 53.12 -20.72
CA MET A 1 15.27 52.56 -19.52
C MET A 1 16.18 52.78 -18.33
N SER A 2 15.77 53.64 -17.38
CA SER A 2 16.55 54.00 -16.21
C SER A 2 16.69 52.79 -15.27
N ARG A 3 17.81 52.73 -14.53
CA ARG A 3 18.13 51.62 -13.61
C ARG A 3 17.02 51.36 -12.57
N SER A 4 16.25 52.39 -12.21
CA SER A 4 15.10 52.31 -11.31
C SER A 4 13.89 51.58 -11.91
N THR A 5 13.58 51.77 -13.20
CA THR A 5 12.48 51.05 -13.86
C THR A 5 12.79 49.56 -14.01
N ARG A 6 14.06 49.20 -14.20
CA ARG A 6 14.49 47.78 -14.22
C ARG A 6 14.30 47.10 -12.87
N TRP A 7 14.57 47.81 -11.77
CA TRP A 7 14.36 47.28 -10.41
C TRP A 7 12.89 47.12 -10.05
N ILE A 8 12.03 48.07 -10.47
CA ILE A 8 10.58 47.97 -10.23
C ILE A 8 9.98 46.78 -10.99
N VAL A 9 10.37 46.58 -12.25
CA VAL A 9 9.90 45.42 -13.04
C VAL A 9 10.40 44.11 -12.44
N VAL A 10 11.65 44.04 -11.97
CA VAL A 10 12.19 42.85 -11.29
C VAL A 10 11.44 42.56 -9.98
N SER A 11 11.14 43.58 -9.17
CA SER A 11 10.39 43.40 -7.92
C SER A 11 8.94 42.95 -8.14
N VAL A 12 8.27 43.47 -9.19
CA VAL A 12 6.91 43.05 -9.55
C VAL A 12 6.90 41.62 -10.09
N VAL A 13 7.86 41.24 -10.93
CA VAL A 13 7.99 39.86 -11.42
C VAL A 13 8.33 38.90 -10.27
N LEU A 14 9.21 39.29 -9.35
CA LEU A 14 9.58 38.47 -8.19
C LEU A 14 8.40 38.29 -7.22
N ALA A 15 7.62 39.35 -6.95
CA ALA A 15 6.42 39.25 -6.14
C ALA A 15 5.34 38.36 -6.81
N LEU A 16 5.18 38.45 -8.13
CA LEU A 16 4.26 37.61 -8.90
C LEU A 16 4.70 36.14 -8.88
N VAL A 17 6.01 35.88 -8.96
CA VAL A 17 6.60 34.53 -8.86
C VAL A 17 6.43 33.97 -7.44
N VAL A 18 6.56 34.78 -6.39
CA VAL A 18 6.32 34.36 -5.00
C VAL A 18 4.83 34.07 -4.75
N VAL A 19 3.90 34.84 -5.33
CA VAL A 19 2.45 34.57 -5.22
C VAL A 19 2.03 33.34 -6.02
N LEU A 20 2.67 33.07 -7.16
CA LEU A 20 2.43 31.86 -7.97
C LEU A 20 3.14 30.61 -7.40
N LEU A 21 4.25 30.76 -6.68
CA LEU A 21 4.94 29.67 -5.97
C LEU A 21 4.41 29.42 -4.55
N ALA A 22 3.74 30.39 -3.93
CA ALA A 22 3.11 30.24 -2.61
C ALA A 22 2.16 29.02 -2.51
N PRO A 23 1.29 28.71 -3.49
CA PRO A 23 0.48 27.49 -3.43
C PRO A 23 1.29 26.20 -3.62
N PHE A 24 2.51 26.24 -4.17
CA PHE A 24 3.36 25.06 -4.37
C PHE A 24 4.22 24.73 -3.13
N VAL A 25 4.57 25.73 -2.33
CA VAL A 25 5.26 25.52 -1.03
C VAL A 25 4.27 25.20 0.09
N TYR A 26 2.99 25.56 -0.07
CA TYR A 26 1.94 25.24 0.91
C TYR A 26 1.41 23.80 0.80
N SER A 27 1.66 23.09 -0.31
CA SER A 27 1.25 21.69 -0.48
C SER A 27 2.09 20.70 0.33
N GLU A 28 3.32 21.06 0.71
CA GLU A 28 4.21 20.19 1.51
C GLU A 28 3.88 20.23 3.02
N VAL A 29 3.10 21.22 3.50
CA VAL A 29 2.85 21.46 4.95
C VAL A 29 1.40 21.12 5.34
N ARG A 30 0.68 20.40 4.49
CA ARG A 30 -0.62 19.79 4.83
C ARG A 30 -0.58 18.28 4.63
N GLU A 31 0.35 17.63 5.31
CA GLU A 31 0.18 16.23 5.72
C GLU A 31 -0.99 16.21 6.72
N GLY A 32 -2.21 16.05 6.19
CA GLY A 32 -3.34 15.62 6.98
C GLY A 32 -2.95 14.35 7.72
N ARG A 33 -3.44 14.17 8.95
CA ARG A 33 -3.13 13.03 9.84
C ARG A 33 -3.70 11.69 9.35
N THR A 34 -3.76 11.47 8.04
CA THR A 34 -3.85 10.12 7.48
C THR A 34 -2.42 9.60 7.46
N PRO A 35 -2.11 8.47 8.11
CA PRO A 35 -0.81 7.82 7.91
C PRO A 35 -0.53 7.72 6.40
N PRO A 36 0.73 7.75 5.94
CA PRO A 36 0.99 7.41 4.54
C PRO A 36 0.40 6.02 4.23
N PRO A 37 0.05 5.74 2.96
CA PRO A 37 -0.20 4.38 2.50
C PRO A 37 0.91 3.45 3.00
N LEU A 38 0.64 2.14 3.12
CA LEU A 38 1.66 1.13 3.38
C LEU A 38 2.59 0.96 2.17
N GLY A 39 3.20 2.05 1.72
CA GLY A 39 4.16 2.13 0.64
C GLY A 39 5.58 2.18 1.18
N LEU A 40 6.52 1.96 0.27
CA LEU A 40 7.94 2.13 0.54
C LEU A 40 8.19 3.63 0.78
N GLN A 41 8.73 3.98 1.94
CA GLN A 41 9.16 5.36 2.19
C GLN A 41 10.24 5.74 1.18
N SER A 42 10.00 6.79 0.38
CA SER A 42 10.98 7.33 -0.54
C SER A 42 12.17 7.89 0.26
N PRO A 43 13.41 7.38 0.09
CA PRO A 43 14.58 7.96 0.74
C PRO A 43 14.91 9.29 0.06
N GLY A 44 14.36 10.36 0.61
CA GLY A 44 14.47 11.71 0.08
C GLY A 44 15.08 12.70 1.05
N GLU A 45 16.25 12.41 1.63
CA GLU A 45 17.18 13.47 2.04
C GLU A 45 18.63 12.97 2.17
N SER A 46 19.40 13.22 1.09
CA SER A 46 20.85 13.45 1.01
C SER A 46 21.84 12.42 1.56
N THR A 47 22.47 11.66 0.66
CA THR A 47 23.93 11.81 0.42
C THR A 47 24.28 11.40 -1.02
N ALA A 48 25.08 12.23 -1.66
CA ALA A 48 25.89 12.05 -2.88
C ALA A 48 25.64 10.81 -3.77
N SER A 49 25.38 11.10 -5.05
CA SER A 49 25.48 10.18 -6.18
C SER A 49 26.79 9.37 -6.14
N ALA A 50 26.71 8.17 -5.58
CA ALA A 50 27.62 7.08 -5.87
C ALA A 50 27.05 6.34 -7.08
N ALA A 51 27.91 6.04 -8.06
CA ALA A 51 27.55 5.19 -9.19
C ALA A 51 26.84 3.92 -8.67
N PRO A 52 25.78 3.43 -9.33
CA PRO A 52 25.06 2.25 -8.86
C PRO A 52 26.05 1.11 -8.75
N ALA A 53 26.30 0.66 -7.51
CA ALA A 53 27.06 -0.55 -7.28
C ALA A 53 26.31 -1.68 -7.99
N VAL A 54 27.03 -2.48 -8.78
CA VAL A 54 26.46 -3.71 -9.33
C VAL A 54 25.87 -4.48 -8.15
N PRO A 55 24.56 -4.75 -8.14
CA PRO A 55 23.95 -5.50 -7.06
C PRO A 55 24.73 -6.79 -6.85
N GLY A 56 25.02 -7.12 -5.60
CA GLY A 56 25.51 -8.46 -5.27
C GLY A 56 24.54 -9.53 -5.79
N PRO A 57 25.01 -10.77 -5.97
CA PRO A 57 24.15 -11.87 -6.42
C PRO A 57 22.96 -12.01 -5.45
N PHE A 58 21.75 -12.02 -6.00
CA PHE A 58 20.52 -12.27 -5.25
C PHE A 58 19.73 -13.32 -6.02
N ASP A 59 19.52 -14.45 -5.38
CA ASP A 59 18.72 -15.52 -5.95
C ASP A 59 17.25 -15.30 -5.60
N VAL A 60 16.46 -14.94 -6.61
CA VAL A 60 15.00 -14.78 -6.50
C VAL A 60 14.28 -16.13 -6.45
N ASP A 61 14.89 -17.20 -6.97
CA ASP A 61 14.24 -18.48 -7.14
C ASP A 61 14.08 -19.24 -5.82
N GLY A 62 13.06 -20.09 -5.74
CA GLY A 62 12.77 -20.94 -4.59
C GLY A 62 11.52 -20.52 -3.81
N GLU A 63 11.43 -20.97 -2.58
CA GLU A 63 10.30 -20.71 -1.70
C GLU A 63 10.56 -19.50 -0.81
N TRP A 64 9.50 -18.74 -0.58
CA TRP A 64 9.47 -17.60 0.32
C TRP A 64 8.20 -17.64 1.17
N VAL A 65 8.31 -17.12 2.38
CA VAL A 65 7.21 -17.02 3.34
C VAL A 65 7.09 -15.60 3.87
N VAL A 66 5.88 -15.24 4.29
CA VAL A 66 5.66 -13.97 5.00
C VAL A 66 6.35 -14.05 6.37
N GLY A 67 7.26 -13.12 6.60
CA GLY A 67 8.03 -13.00 7.84
C GLY A 67 7.50 -11.89 8.76
N PRO A 68 8.11 -11.75 9.95
CA PRO A 68 7.75 -10.71 10.92
C PRO A 68 7.88 -9.29 10.34
N GLY A 69 7.01 -8.38 10.81
CA GLY A 69 6.96 -7.00 10.31
C GLY A 69 6.11 -6.82 9.05
N SER A 70 5.37 -7.86 8.66
CA SER A 70 4.36 -7.79 7.62
C SER A 70 3.04 -7.29 8.19
N GLU A 71 2.31 -6.49 7.41
CA GLU A 71 1.04 -5.87 7.79
C GLU A 71 0.09 -5.87 6.60
N ALA A 72 -1.21 -5.95 6.88
CA ALA A 72 -2.26 -5.77 5.90
C ALA A 72 -3.31 -4.83 6.45
N GLY A 73 -4.03 -4.15 5.57
CA GLY A 73 -5.05 -3.22 5.99
C GLY A 73 -5.99 -2.81 4.88
N PHE A 74 -6.88 -1.88 5.21
CA PHE A 74 -7.76 -1.25 4.26
C PHE A 74 -7.91 0.24 4.57
N ARG A 75 -8.19 0.99 3.52
CA ARG A 75 -8.55 2.41 3.55
C ARG A 75 -9.90 2.59 2.86
N ALA A 76 -10.79 3.34 3.49
CA ALA A 76 -12.06 3.70 2.91
C ALA A 76 -12.39 5.16 3.22
N ASP A 77 -12.95 5.86 2.24
CA ASP A 77 -13.36 7.25 2.43
C ASP A 77 -14.66 7.31 3.24
N VAL A 78 -14.64 8.16 4.25
CA VAL A 78 -15.78 8.47 5.10
C VAL A 78 -16.45 9.75 4.59
N LEU A 79 -17.75 9.68 4.36
CA LEU A 79 -18.58 10.77 3.89
C LEU A 79 -19.09 11.61 5.09
N ASP A 80 -19.37 12.88 4.82
CA ASP A 80 -20.01 13.81 5.77
C ASP A 80 -19.23 14.09 7.07
N VAL A 81 -17.91 13.89 7.07
CA VAL A 81 -16.99 14.20 8.19
C VAL A 81 -15.92 15.23 7.77
N PRO A 82 -15.26 15.92 8.72
CA PRO A 82 -14.11 16.77 8.43
C PRO A 82 -13.03 16.04 7.64
N ALA A 83 -12.32 16.74 6.75
CA ALA A 83 -11.33 16.13 5.85
C ALA A 83 -10.20 15.37 6.57
N ASP A 84 -9.89 15.73 7.82
CA ASP A 84 -8.92 15.04 8.67
C ASP A 84 -9.45 13.76 9.33
N GLU A 85 -10.75 13.48 9.23
CA GLU A 85 -11.43 12.26 9.71
C GLU A 85 -12.03 11.45 8.54
N ALA A 86 -11.81 11.90 7.30
CA ALA A 86 -12.44 11.36 6.09
C ALA A 86 -11.86 10.03 5.60
N VAL A 87 -10.94 9.40 6.34
CA VAL A 87 -10.36 8.10 5.98
C VAL A 87 -10.45 7.15 7.16
N LEU A 88 -11.18 6.05 6.97
CA LEU A 88 -11.18 4.91 7.87
C LEU A 88 -10.02 3.99 7.48
N LEU A 89 -9.06 3.81 8.39
CA LEU A 89 -7.93 2.92 8.24
C LEU A 89 -8.07 1.77 9.24
N GLY A 90 -8.03 0.53 8.75
CA GLY A 90 -7.88 -0.65 9.60
C GLY A 90 -6.61 -1.41 9.24
N VAL A 91 -5.81 -1.81 10.22
CA VAL A 91 -4.56 -2.54 10.02
C VAL A 91 -4.50 -3.78 10.92
N THR A 92 -3.79 -4.80 10.45
CA THR A 92 -3.46 -6.01 11.20
C THR A 92 -2.03 -6.48 10.89
N PRO A 93 -1.25 -6.91 11.89
CA PRO A 93 0.04 -7.56 11.67
C PRO A 93 -0.09 -9.06 11.40
N ASP A 94 -1.29 -9.64 11.55
CA ASP A 94 -1.51 -11.08 11.44
C ASP A 94 -1.70 -11.49 9.97
N VAL A 95 -0.57 -11.52 9.27
CA VAL A 95 -0.48 -11.88 7.86
C VAL A 95 0.42 -13.09 7.71
N THR A 96 -0.07 -14.08 6.97
CA THR A 96 0.70 -15.27 6.59
C THR A 96 0.68 -15.44 5.09
N GLY A 97 1.62 -16.21 4.55
CA GLY A 97 1.63 -16.47 3.12
C GLY A 97 2.83 -17.25 2.65
N THR A 98 2.69 -17.80 1.45
CA THR A 98 3.71 -18.61 0.77
C THR A 98 3.83 -18.17 -0.68
N PHE A 99 5.04 -18.18 -1.19
CA PHE A 99 5.38 -17.75 -2.54
C PHE A 99 6.39 -18.73 -3.12
N ARG A 100 6.24 -19.05 -4.41
CA ARG A 100 7.16 -19.92 -5.13
C ARG A 100 7.62 -19.27 -6.42
N VAL A 101 8.91 -19.00 -6.50
CA VAL A 101 9.55 -18.43 -7.68
C VAL A 101 10.36 -19.53 -8.38
N ARG A 102 10.27 -19.58 -9.71
CA ARG A 102 11.04 -20.51 -10.54
C ARG A 102 11.50 -19.79 -11.80
N SER A 103 12.80 -19.83 -12.07
CA SER A 103 13.41 -19.22 -13.25
C SER A 103 13.03 -17.74 -13.40
N GLY A 104 13.03 -17.00 -12.29
CA GLY A 104 12.67 -15.57 -12.26
C GLY A 104 11.17 -15.28 -12.33
N SER A 105 10.30 -16.29 -12.38
CA SER A 105 8.85 -16.10 -12.43
C SER A 105 8.17 -16.64 -11.16
N LEU A 106 7.39 -15.79 -10.51
CA LEU A 106 6.51 -16.15 -9.39
C LEU A 106 5.35 -17.01 -9.94
N GLN A 107 5.38 -18.29 -9.62
CA GLN A 107 4.42 -19.28 -10.11
C GLN A 107 3.16 -19.35 -9.26
N THR A 108 3.34 -19.27 -7.94
CA THR A 108 2.26 -19.33 -6.96
C THR A 108 2.52 -18.33 -5.87
N ALA A 109 1.48 -17.62 -5.45
CA ALA A 109 1.49 -16.83 -4.23
C ALA A 109 0.13 -16.95 -3.54
N THR A 110 0.17 -17.11 -2.23
CA THR A 110 -1.00 -17.16 -1.38
C THR A 110 -0.73 -16.31 -0.15
N VAL A 111 -1.64 -15.39 0.15
CA VAL A 111 -1.57 -14.50 1.32
C VAL A 111 -2.88 -14.63 2.07
N THR A 112 -2.79 -14.92 3.35
CA THR A 112 -3.93 -15.01 4.26
C THR A 112 -3.80 -13.94 5.32
N VAL A 113 -4.85 -13.15 5.50
CA VAL A 113 -4.93 -12.07 6.49
C VAL A 113 -5.99 -12.44 7.51
N GLU A 114 -5.65 -12.39 8.79
CA GLU A 114 -6.59 -12.63 9.88
C GLU A 114 -7.44 -11.36 10.10
N THR A 115 -8.70 -11.39 9.67
CA THR A 115 -9.57 -10.21 9.73
C THR A 115 -10.10 -9.95 11.13
N THR A 116 -10.12 -10.97 12.00
CA THR A 116 -10.52 -10.85 13.42
C THR A 116 -9.61 -9.89 14.21
N THR A 117 -8.36 -9.72 13.77
CA THR A 117 -7.36 -8.89 14.44
C THR A 117 -7.19 -7.50 13.82
N LEU A 118 -7.98 -7.14 12.80
CA LEU A 118 -8.03 -5.79 12.25
C LEU A 118 -8.39 -4.75 13.32
N ARG A 119 -7.62 -3.66 13.37
CA ARG A 119 -7.82 -2.55 14.30
C ARG A 119 -7.82 -1.21 13.57
N THR A 120 -8.80 -0.38 13.92
CA THR A 120 -9.00 0.98 13.41
C THR A 120 -8.65 2.06 14.44
N GLY A 121 -8.30 1.64 15.67
CA GLY A 121 -8.09 2.54 16.82
C GLY A 121 -9.37 2.88 17.59
N SER A 122 -10.54 2.44 17.12
CA SER A 122 -11.83 2.58 17.81
C SER A 122 -12.48 1.22 18.03
N SER A 123 -12.66 0.81 19.28
CA SER A 123 -13.31 -0.46 19.63
C SER A 123 -14.79 -0.54 19.20
N VAL A 124 -15.41 0.60 18.89
CA VAL A 124 -16.76 0.64 18.33
C VAL A 124 -16.71 0.34 16.83
N ALA A 125 -15.80 0.98 16.10
CA ALA A 125 -15.62 0.76 14.67
C ALA A 125 -15.09 -0.65 14.38
N ASP A 126 -14.17 -1.16 15.22
CA ASP A 126 -13.64 -2.53 15.10
C ASP A 126 -14.76 -3.58 15.20
N ARG A 127 -15.70 -3.42 16.14
CA ARG A 127 -16.86 -4.34 16.27
C ARG A 127 -17.79 -4.25 15.08
N GLN A 128 -18.02 -3.05 14.55
CA GLN A 128 -18.86 -2.88 13.36
C GLN A 128 -18.21 -3.50 12.13
N LEU A 129 -16.90 -3.33 11.98
CA LEU A 129 -16.12 -3.94 10.90
C LEU A 129 -16.16 -5.48 10.99
N GLN A 130 -15.94 -6.04 12.18
CA GLN A 130 -16.03 -7.48 12.41
C GLN A 130 -17.42 -8.04 12.06
N GLN A 131 -18.49 -7.32 12.41
CA GLN A 131 -19.85 -7.68 12.04
C GLN A 131 -20.09 -7.60 10.53
N ALA A 132 -19.63 -6.53 9.88
CA ALA A 132 -19.78 -6.33 8.44
C ALA A 132 -19.01 -7.37 7.61
N LEU A 133 -17.85 -7.79 8.11
CA LEU A 133 -17.03 -8.86 7.55
C LEU A 133 -17.42 -10.26 8.02
N GLU A 134 -18.44 -10.38 8.89
CA GLU A 134 -18.89 -11.65 9.46
C GLU A 134 -17.72 -12.52 9.98
N THR A 135 -16.77 -11.92 10.70
CA THR A 135 -15.48 -12.56 11.03
C THR A 135 -15.60 -13.79 11.94
N ASP A 136 -16.76 -13.97 12.60
CA ASP A 136 -17.07 -15.18 13.35
C ASP A 136 -17.27 -16.41 12.43
N LEU A 137 -17.71 -16.19 11.19
CA LEU A 137 -17.89 -17.22 10.15
C LEU A 137 -16.70 -17.25 9.19
N TYR A 138 -16.16 -16.07 8.87
CA TYR A 138 -15.08 -15.89 7.90
C TYR A 138 -13.90 -15.16 8.55
N PRO A 139 -13.10 -15.83 9.39
CA PRO A 139 -12.06 -15.19 10.19
C PRO A 139 -10.85 -14.69 9.38
N THR A 140 -10.76 -15.10 8.11
CA THR A 140 -9.62 -14.80 7.24
C THR A 140 -10.06 -14.32 5.86
N THR A 141 -9.27 -13.41 5.30
CA THR A 141 -9.29 -13.02 3.89
C THR A 141 -8.14 -13.71 3.17
N LEU A 142 -8.37 -14.16 1.93
CA LEU A 142 -7.40 -14.91 1.14
C LEU A 142 -7.13 -14.22 -0.20
N PHE A 143 -5.87 -14.02 -0.54
CA PHE A 143 -5.44 -13.70 -1.90
C PHE A 143 -4.69 -14.89 -2.50
N SER A 144 -4.97 -15.22 -3.76
CA SER A 144 -4.25 -16.23 -4.54
C SER A 144 -3.88 -15.70 -5.92
N LEU A 145 -2.61 -15.84 -6.30
CA LEU A 145 -2.12 -15.51 -7.64
C LEU A 145 -2.75 -16.46 -8.67
N THR A 146 -3.28 -15.91 -9.76
CA THR A 146 -3.93 -16.69 -10.82
C THR A 146 -3.07 -16.76 -12.09
N THR A 147 -2.15 -15.82 -12.28
CA THR A 147 -1.24 -15.78 -13.43
C THR A 147 0.21 -15.66 -12.96
N PRO A 148 1.16 -16.41 -13.54
CA PRO A 148 2.56 -16.24 -13.22
C PRO A 148 3.03 -14.80 -13.46
N LEU A 149 3.85 -14.28 -12.55
CA LEU A 149 4.37 -12.91 -12.59
C LEU A 149 5.89 -12.95 -12.79
N ASP A 150 6.41 -12.15 -13.72
CA ASP A 150 7.87 -11.99 -13.86
C ASP A 150 8.41 -11.13 -12.72
N VAL A 151 9.37 -11.68 -11.97
CA VAL A 151 10.05 -11.02 -10.85
C VAL A 151 11.57 -11.03 -11.03
N SER A 152 12.04 -11.38 -12.24
CA SER A 152 13.46 -11.56 -12.55
C SER A 152 14.28 -10.28 -12.37
N GLU A 153 13.66 -9.11 -12.54
CA GLU A 153 14.31 -7.81 -12.34
C GLU A 153 14.82 -7.64 -10.89
N LEU A 154 14.15 -8.26 -9.91
CA LEU A 154 14.62 -8.27 -8.52
C LEU A 154 16.00 -8.94 -8.39
N ALA A 155 16.42 -9.80 -9.31
CA ALA A 155 17.76 -10.41 -9.34
C ALA A 155 18.84 -9.47 -9.93
N THR A 156 18.45 -8.36 -10.55
CA THR A 156 19.36 -7.45 -11.24
C THR A 156 19.37 -6.01 -10.70
N THR A 157 18.49 -5.65 -9.78
CA THR A 157 18.44 -4.31 -9.19
C THR A 157 18.21 -4.34 -7.68
N THR A 158 18.66 -3.28 -6.99
CA THR A 158 18.31 -2.97 -5.59
C THR A 158 17.23 -1.89 -5.48
N SER A 159 16.87 -1.25 -6.60
CA SER A 159 15.80 -0.25 -6.63
C SER A 159 14.42 -0.91 -6.56
N PRO A 160 13.37 -0.18 -6.15
CA PRO A 160 12.00 -0.67 -6.24
C PRO A 160 11.62 -1.03 -7.68
N VAL A 161 11.06 -2.23 -7.85
CA VAL A 161 10.49 -2.75 -9.08
C VAL A 161 8.98 -2.67 -8.99
N ARG A 162 8.33 -2.08 -10.00
CA ARG A 162 6.87 -2.01 -10.11
C ARG A 162 6.34 -3.20 -10.88
N LEU A 163 5.31 -3.84 -10.33
CA LEU A 163 4.73 -5.06 -10.87
C LEU A 163 3.20 -4.98 -10.78
N GLU A 164 2.52 -5.77 -11.62
CA GLU A 164 1.07 -5.96 -11.55
C GLU A 164 0.78 -7.45 -11.45
N ALA A 165 0.16 -7.88 -10.35
CA ALA A 165 -0.22 -9.28 -10.14
C ALA A 165 -1.72 -9.45 -10.36
N SER A 166 -2.11 -10.35 -11.26
CA SER A 166 -3.52 -10.80 -11.34
C SER A 166 -3.75 -11.96 -10.37
N GLY A 167 -4.84 -11.87 -9.62
CA GLY A 167 -5.20 -12.87 -8.63
C GLY A 167 -6.68 -12.93 -8.33
N ALA A 168 -7.03 -13.83 -7.42
CA ALA A 168 -8.36 -13.94 -6.84
C ALA A 168 -8.27 -13.48 -5.38
N LEU A 169 -9.13 -12.52 -5.01
CA LEU A 169 -9.29 -12.05 -3.64
C LEU A 169 -10.60 -12.61 -3.11
N THR A 170 -10.55 -13.29 -1.98
CA THR A 170 -11.72 -13.81 -1.27
C THR A 170 -11.88 -13.05 0.03
N ILE A 171 -12.98 -12.33 0.15
CA ILE A 171 -13.39 -11.68 1.40
C ILE A 171 -14.75 -12.28 1.75
N ARG A 172 -14.88 -12.81 2.98
CA ARG A 172 -16.02 -13.63 3.39
C ARG A 172 -16.16 -14.89 2.52
N ASP A 173 -17.34 -15.09 1.94
CA ASP A 173 -17.72 -16.15 1.01
C ASP A 173 -17.65 -15.75 -0.46
N GLU A 174 -17.31 -14.49 -0.75
CA GLU A 174 -17.25 -13.95 -2.12
C GLU A 174 -15.81 -13.88 -2.62
N THR A 175 -15.60 -14.31 -3.87
CA THR A 175 -14.30 -14.31 -4.53
C THR A 175 -14.35 -13.50 -5.81
N GLU A 176 -13.52 -12.45 -5.88
CA GLU A 176 -13.43 -11.56 -7.03
C GLU A 176 -12.05 -11.63 -7.69
N ALA A 177 -12.04 -11.45 -9.01
CA ALA A 177 -10.80 -11.30 -9.77
C ALA A 177 -10.26 -9.88 -9.58
N VAL A 178 -9.01 -9.76 -9.16
CA VAL A 178 -8.37 -8.47 -8.86
C VAL A 178 -7.00 -8.35 -9.51
N THR A 179 -6.58 -7.10 -9.72
CA THR A 179 -5.20 -6.77 -10.06
C THR A 179 -4.58 -6.01 -8.90
N VAL A 180 -3.44 -6.50 -8.42
CA VAL A 180 -2.66 -5.88 -7.35
C VAL A 180 -1.55 -5.05 -7.98
N ALA A 181 -1.54 -3.74 -7.72
CA ALA A 181 -0.38 -2.90 -8.01
C ALA A 181 0.67 -3.13 -6.92
N LEU A 182 1.86 -3.57 -7.31
CA LEU A 182 2.92 -3.97 -6.39
C LEU A 182 4.18 -3.13 -6.60
N GLU A 183 4.85 -2.80 -5.51
CA GLU A 183 6.26 -2.40 -5.51
C GLU A 183 7.05 -3.40 -4.69
N ALA A 184 8.11 -3.96 -5.27
CA ALA A 184 8.98 -4.93 -4.60
C ALA A 184 10.43 -4.44 -4.63
N GLN A 185 11.14 -4.59 -3.52
CA GLN A 185 12.56 -4.26 -3.41
C GLN A 185 13.30 -5.27 -2.55
N ARG A 186 14.59 -5.44 -2.79
CA ARG A 186 15.42 -6.25 -1.88
C ARG A 186 15.49 -5.61 -0.50
N SER A 187 15.48 -6.45 0.53
CA SER A 187 15.62 -6.04 1.92
C SER A 187 16.52 -7.03 2.66
N GLY A 188 17.82 -6.74 2.74
CA GLY A 188 18.81 -7.70 3.21
C GLY A 188 18.83 -8.96 2.34
N ASP A 189 18.65 -10.12 2.96
CA ASP A 189 18.51 -11.42 2.27
C ASP A 189 17.05 -11.73 1.85
N GLY A 190 16.12 -10.81 2.12
CA GLY A 190 14.69 -10.92 1.83
C GLY A 190 14.20 -9.98 0.74
N VAL A 191 12.88 -9.93 0.58
CA VAL A 191 12.19 -8.97 -0.29
C VAL A 191 11.15 -8.23 0.54
N LEU A 192 11.12 -6.91 0.43
CA LEU A 192 10.01 -6.11 0.94
C LEU A 192 9.08 -5.82 -0.25
N ALA A 193 7.81 -6.22 -0.13
CA ALA A 193 6.80 -5.96 -1.14
C ALA A 193 5.64 -5.16 -0.53
N THR A 194 5.18 -4.13 -1.24
CA THR A 194 3.98 -3.38 -0.89
C THR A 194 2.96 -3.52 -2.00
N GLY A 195 1.69 -3.69 -1.65
CA GLY A 195 0.62 -3.92 -2.61
C GLY A 195 -0.61 -3.08 -2.30
N ALA A 196 -1.32 -2.69 -3.35
CA ALA A 196 -2.61 -2.03 -3.26
C ALA A 196 -3.61 -2.64 -4.24
N ILE A 197 -4.84 -2.81 -3.78
CA ILE A 197 -5.97 -3.38 -4.54
C ILE A 197 -7.16 -2.44 -4.35
N GLY A 198 -7.65 -1.86 -5.44
CA GLY A 198 -8.93 -1.16 -5.42
C GLY A 198 -10.06 -2.18 -5.30
N VAL A 199 -10.96 -1.99 -4.35
CA VAL A 199 -12.10 -2.89 -4.12
C VAL A 199 -13.39 -2.08 -4.03
N ARG A 200 -14.49 -2.74 -4.38
CA ARG A 200 -15.83 -2.29 -4.06
C ARG A 200 -16.41 -3.21 -3.00
N PHE A 201 -16.85 -2.66 -1.87
CA PHE A 201 -17.32 -3.48 -0.74
C PHE A 201 -18.57 -4.30 -1.10
N SER A 202 -19.45 -3.72 -1.92
CA SER A 202 -20.65 -4.40 -2.39
C SER A 202 -20.39 -5.63 -3.28
N ASP A 203 -19.26 -5.69 -3.99
CA ASP A 203 -18.88 -6.88 -4.78
C ASP A 203 -18.58 -8.09 -3.86
N PHE A 204 -18.19 -7.83 -2.60
CA PHE A 204 -17.97 -8.86 -1.57
C PHE A 204 -19.17 -9.05 -0.62
N GLY A 205 -20.35 -8.55 -1.00
CA GLY A 205 -21.57 -8.66 -0.18
C GLY A 205 -21.52 -7.84 1.12
N ILE A 206 -20.54 -6.94 1.29
CA ILE A 206 -20.39 -6.10 2.47
C ILE A 206 -21.30 -4.88 2.29
N ALA A 207 -22.42 -4.87 3.01
CA ALA A 207 -23.33 -3.73 2.99
C ALA A 207 -22.83 -2.61 3.90
N VAL A 208 -22.69 -1.40 3.35
CA VAL A 208 -22.58 -0.19 4.18
C VAL A 208 -23.98 0.12 4.73
N PRO A 209 -24.20 0.14 6.06
CA PRO A 209 -25.52 0.38 6.61
C PRO A 209 -26.05 1.76 6.19
N PRO A 210 -27.27 1.86 5.62
CA PRO A 210 -27.81 3.13 5.11
C PRO A 210 -28.12 4.16 6.20
N VAL A 211 -28.10 3.74 7.48
CA VAL A 211 -28.38 4.58 8.67
C VAL A 211 -27.20 4.60 9.65
N ALA A 212 -25.99 4.30 9.18
CA ALA A 212 -24.80 4.47 10.01
C ALA A 212 -24.62 5.96 10.33
N PRO A 213 -24.23 6.32 11.58
CA PRO A 213 -23.91 7.72 11.94
C PRO A 213 -22.73 8.27 11.13
N VAL A 214 -22.00 7.40 10.45
CA VAL A 214 -20.84 7.65 9.60
C VAL A 214 -21.05 6.86 8.32
N GLN A 215 -21.19 7.55 7.18
CA GLN A 215 -21.33 6.88 5.89
C GLN A 215 -19.94 6.59 5.31
N VAL A 216 -19.73 5.37 4.81
CA VAL A 216 -18.48 4.97 4.15
C VAL A 216 -18.76 4.82 2.66
N ARG A 217 -17.85 5.29 1.83
CA ARG A 217 -17.93 5.09 0.38
C ARG A 217 -17.83 3.59 0.09
N ASP A 218 -18.59 3.12 -0.88
CA ASP A 218 -18.56 1.72 -1.33
C ASP A 218 -17.23 1.33 -2.01
N GLU A 219 -16.33 2.28 -2.21
CA GLU A 219 -15.00 2.09 -2.79
C GLU A 219 -13.96 2.17 -1.66
N GLY A 220 -13.02 1.22 -1.69
CA GLY A 220 -11.91 1.17 -0.75
C GLY A 220 -10.64 0.68 -1.41
N THR A 221 -9.54 0.75 -0.67
CA THR A 221 -8.25 0.18 -1.06
C THR A 221 -7.85 -0.82 0.00
N VAL A 222 -7.61 -2.08 -0.40
CA VAL A 222 -6.91 -3.06 0.42
C VAL A 222 -5.42 -2.89 0.16
N GLU A 223 -4.62 -2.85 1.21
CA GLU A 223 -3.18 -2.65 1.13
C GLU A 223 -2.42 -3.69 1.95
N VAL A 224 -1.22 -4.01 1.51
CA VAL A 224 -0.33 -4.95 2.18
C VAL A 224 1.10 -4.44 2.16
N ARG A 225 1.84 -4.76 3.21
CA ARG A 225 3.29 -4.65 3.29
C ARG A 225 3.83 -5.98 3.78
N LEU A 226 4.57 -6.68 2.94
CA LEU A 226 5.05 -8.03 3.20
C LEU A 226 6.57 -8.05 3.27
N GLN A 227 7.09 -8.49 4.41
CA GLN A 227 8.49 -8.83 4.60
C GLN A 227 8.67 -10.30 4.21
N LEU A 228 9.11 -10.59 2.99
CA LEU A 228 9.32 -11.95 2.51
C LEU A 228 10.72 -12.45 2.90
N VAL A 229 10.75 -13.63 3.51
CA VAL A 229 11.98 -14.29 3.95
C VAL A 229 12.01 -15.73 3.44
N ARG A 230 13.19 -16.32 3.42
CA ARG A 230 13.32 -17.76 3.16
C ARG A 230 12.65 -18.54 4.29
N PRO A 231 11.96 -19.66 4.00
CA PRO A 231 11.47 -20.54 5.05
C PRO A 231 12.67 -21.01 5.88
N ALA A 232 12.48 -21.08 7.20
CA ALA A 232 13.51 -21.66 8.07
C ALA A 232 13.74 -23.12 7.65
N THR A 233 14.99 -23.48 7.38
CA THR A 233 15.36 -24.89 7.19
C THR A 233 15.14 -25.61 8.52
N PRO A 234 14.40 -26.73 8.55
CA PRO A 234 14.20 -27.52 9.77
C PRO A 234 15.51 -28.14 10.28
#